data_AF-A0AAN4Z703-F1
#
_entry.id   AF-A0AAN4Z703-F1
#
_cell.length_a   1.000
_cell.length_b   1.000
_cell.length_c   1.000
_cell.angle_alpha   90.00
_cell.angle_beta   90.00
_cell.angle_gamma   90.00
#
_symmetry.space_group_name_H-M   'P 1'
#
loop_
_entity.id
_entity.type
_entity.pdbx_description
1 polymer ?
#
loop_
_entity_poly.entity_id
_entity_poly.type
_entity_poly.pdbx_seq_one_letter_code
_entity_poly.pdbx_strand_id
1 'polypeptide(L)'
;MDLTDLPSDIIRKVVRVGHESIDNQRLVSYWFKYKLILRSFDRPSLPVLEWLSFDSTTRSMSMRIPTEFGQYYGFKIDHKANDINVISRPISSISETMSRIADRCSRIQCLELSLDGDSIEYNRLISEALSKVHIDE
;
A
#
# COMPACT_ATOMS: atom_id res chain seq x y z
N MET A 1 -23.73 10.74 22.58
CA MET A 1 -24.47 10.01 21.53
C MET A 1 -23.42 9.53 20.56
N ASP A 2 -23.10 8.24 20.61
CA ASP A 2 -21.95 7.70 19.90
C ASP A 2 -22.33 7.39 18.45
N LEU A 3 -21.47 7.75 17.50
CA LEU A 3 -21.73 7.53 16.06
C LEU A 3 -21.81 6.04 15.69
N THR A 4 -21.37 5.17 16.60
CA THR A 4 -21.42 3.72 16.49
C THR A 4 -22.82 3.13 16.65
N ASP A 5 -23.76 3.89 17.23
CA ASP A 5 -25.14 3.43 17.45
C ASP A 5 -26.05 3.71 16.23
N LEU A 6 -25.48 4.31 15.17
CA LEU A 6 -26.24 4.67 13.98
C LEU A 6 -26.27 3.52 12.95
N PRO A 7 -27.44 3.31 12.32
CA PRO A 7 -27.56 2.44 11.16
C PRO A 7 -26.58 2.79 10.03
N SER A 8 -26.03 1.76 9.37
CA SER A 8 -24.91 1.93 8.41
C SER A 8 -25.24 2.78 7.18
N ASP A 9 -26.52 2.89 6.83
CA ASP A 9 -27.05 3.72 5.75
C ASP A 9 -27.04 5.21 6.12
N ILE A 10 -27.29 5.55 7.39
CA ILE A 10 -27.16 6.91 7.91
C ILE A 10 -25.69 7.31 7.97
N ILE A 11 -24.80 6.42 8.44
CA ILE A 11 -23.34 6.68 8.44
C ILE A 11 -22.85 6.96 7.02
N ARG A 12 -23.27 6.16 6.02
CA ARG A 12 -22.91 6.37 4.61
C ARG A 12 -23.42 7.70 4.05
N LYS A 13 -24.65 8.10 4.37
CA LYS A 13 -25.19 9.40 3.95
C LYS A 13 -24.42 10.56 4.59
N VAL A 14 -24.08 10.47 5.88
CA VAL A 14 -23.30 11.50 6.58
C VAL A 14 -21.89 11.61 6.01
N VAL A 15 -21.24 10.50 5.68
CA VAL A 15 -19.92 10.51 5.02
C VAL A 15 -20.01 11.11 3.61
N ARG A 16 -21.08 10.81 2.86
CA ARG A 16 -21.29 11.34 1.51
C ARG A 16 -21.56 12.85 1.51
N VAL A 17 -22.41 13.34 2.43
CA VAL A 17 -22.69 14.78 2.63
C VAL A 17 -21.45 15.49 3.19
N GLY A 18 -20.72 14.82 4.10
CA GLY A 18 -19.43 15.31 4.59
C GLY A 18 -18.41 15.48 3.47
N HIS A 19 -18.43 14.61 2.46
CA HIS A 19 -17.54 14.65 1.29
C HIS A 19 -17.70 15.91 0.44
N GLU A 20 -18.92 16.44 0.32
CA GLU A 20 -19.20 17.71 -0.39
C GLU A 20 -18.72 18.94 0.40
N SER A 21 -18.48 18.78 1.71
CA SER A 21 -17.92 19.81 2.60
C SER A 21 -16.39 19.75 2.76
N ILE A 22 -15.70 18.76 2.15
CA ILE A 22 -14.28 18.45 2.43
C ILE A 22 -13.30 19.52 1.96
N ASP A 23 -13.66 20.38 1.01
CA ASP A 23 -12.73 21.43 0.54
C ASP A 23 -12.42 22.48 1.63
N ASN A 24 -13.31 22.66 2.62
CA ASN A 24 -13.12 23.62 3.71
C ASN A 24 -12.53 23.04 5.02
N GLN A 25 -12.21 21.74 5.09
CA GLN A 25 -11.75 21.10 6.34
C GLN A 25 -10.40 20.37 6.23
N ARG A 26 -9.54 20.82 5.29
CA ARG A 26 -8.25 20.20 4.95
C ARG A 26 -7.23 20.03 6.09
N LEU A 27 -7.47 20.57 7.30
CA LEU A 27 -6.46 20.56 8.37
C LEU A 27 -6.80 19.73 9.62
N VAL A 28 -8.04 19.26 9.82
CA VAL A 28 -8.42 18.62 11.10
C VAL A 28 -8.73 17.11 11.00
N SER A 29 -8.84 16.53 9.80
CA SER A 29 -9.37 15.16 9.63
C SER A 29 -8.36 14.06 9.26
N TYR A 30 -7.05 14.35 9.16
CA TYR A 30 -6.08 13.35 8.68
C TYR A 30 -5.99 12.12 9.59
N TRP A 31 -6.07 12.31 10.91
CA TRP A 31 -6.11 11.22 11.89
C TRP A 31 -7.47 10.52 11.98
N PHE A 32 -8.57 11.25 11.80
CA PHE A 32 -9.92 10.71 11.91
C PHE A 32 -10.32 9.86 10.68
N LYS A 33 -9.85 10.22 9.47
CA LYS A 33 -9.98 9.36 8.29
C LYS A 33 -9.26 8.02 8.48
N TYR A 34 -8.10 8.04 9.12
CA TYR A 34 -7.25 6.85 9.26
C TYR A 34 -7.87 5.76 10.14
N LYS A 35 -8.53 6.14 11.23
CA LYS A 35 -9.11 5.18 12.19
C LYS A 35 -10.43 4.56 11.70
N LEU A 36 -11.21 5.29 10.90
CA LEU A 36 -12.48 4.79 10.38
C LEU A 36 -12.30 3.81 9.20
N ILE A 37 -11.22 3.95 8.42
CA ILE A 37 -10.89 3.10 7.27
C ILE A 37 -10.42 1.69 7.71
N LEU A 38 -9.85 1.54 8.90
CA LEU A 38 -9.22 0.28 9.35
C LEU A 38 -10.18 -0.82 9.80
N ARG A 39 -11.50 -0.57 9.91
CA ARG A 39 -12.47 -1.56 10.44
C ARG A 39 -13.35 -2.26 9.42
N SER A 40 -13.20 -1.98 8.13
CA SER A 40 -14.00 -2.64 7.08
C SER A 40 -13.11 -3.59 6.27
N PHE A 41 -13.10 -4.88 6.66
CA PHE A 41 -12.44 -5.97 5.91
C PHE A 41 -13.30 -6.40 4.71
N ASP A 42 -13.42 -5.47 3.78
CA ASP A 42 -13.61 -5.66 2.34
C ASP A 42 -12.81 -4.50 1.76
N ARG A 43 -11.61 -4.74 1.22
CA ARG A 43 -10.65 -3.66 0.89
C ARG A 43 -10.55 -3.37 -0.61
N PRO A 44 -11.63 -2.99 -1.35
CA PRO A 44 -11.50 -2.49 -2.71
C PRO A 44 -10.88 -1.08 -2.78
N SER A 45 -10.64 -0.43 -1.63
CA SER A 45 -10.14 0.96 -1.57
C SER A 45 -8.65 1.10 -1.25
N LEU A 46 -7.92 0.00 -1.05
CA LEU A 46 -6.46 0.12 -0.90
C LEU A 46 -5.79 0.24 -2.26
N PRO A 47 -4.71 1.04 -2.36
CA PRO A 47 -3.96 1.19 -3.60
C PRO A 47 -3.46 -0.16 -4.11
N VAL A 48 -3.57 -0.34 -5.42
CA VAL A 48 -2.99 -1.46 -6.15
C VAL A 48 -1.52 -1.13 -6.42
N LEU A 49 -0.63 -2.07 -6.16
CA LEU A 49 0.77 -1.96 -6.55
C LEU A 49 0.89 -2.45 -7.99
N GLU A 50 1.27 -1.56 -8.91
CA GLU A 50 1.32 -1.89 -10.33
C GLU A 50 2.40 -2.93 -10.63
N TRP A 51 3.54 -2.82 -9.96
CA TRP A 51 4.68 -3.69 -10.21
C TRP A 51 5.58 -3.78 -8.99
N LEU A 52 6.04 -5.00 -8.70
CA LEU A 52 7.01 -5.31 -7.67
C LEU A 52 8.03 -6.26 -8.27
N SER A 53 9.31 -5.95 -8.12
CA SER A 53 10.40 -6.77 -8.62
C SER A 53 11.43 -7.02 -7.54
N PHE A 54 11.87 -8.26 -7.47
CA PHE A 54 12.94 -8.71 -6.61
C PHE A 54 14.08 -9.20 -7.48
N ASP A 55 15.26 -8.62 -7.26
CA ASP A 55 16.47 -9.06 -7.94
C ASP A 55 17.49 -9.54 -6.91
N SER A 56 17.74 -10.84 -6.92
CA SER A 56 18.74 -11.46 -6.05
C SER A 56 20.17 -11.08 -6.43
N THR A 57 20.42 -10.75 -7.71
CA THR A 57 21.75 -10.38 -8.22
C THR A 57 22.19 -9.05 -7.62
N THR A 58 21.32 -8.04 -7.72
CA THR A 58 21.56 -6.73 -7.11
C THR A 58 21.18 -6.67 -5.63
N ARG A 59 20.58 -7.75 -5.11
CA ARG A 59 20.01 -7.81 -3.75
C ARG A 59 19.11 -6.62 -3.46
N SER A 60 18.29 -6.27 -4.45
CA SER A 60 17.43 -5.10 -4.39
C SER A 60 15.97 -5.49 -4.64
N MET A 61 15.08 -4.67 -4.10
CA MET A 61 13.67 -4.71 -4.41
C MET A 61 13.30 -3.39 -5.07
N SER A 62 12.63 -3.48 -6.20
CA SER A 62 12.13 -2.34 -6.95
C SER A 62 10.61 -2.40 -7.02
N MET A 63 9.92 -1.27 -6.92
CA MET A 63 8.46 -1.23 -7.02
C MET A 63 7.99 0.00 -7.77
N ARG A 64 6.84 -0.11 -8.43
CA ARG A 64 6.12 1.00 -9.06
C ARG A 64 4.89 1.34 -8.25
N ILE A 65 4.88 2.55 -7.71
CA ILE A 65 3.76 3.08 -6.94
C ILE A 65 3.27 4.37 -7.64
N PRO A 66 1.95 4.55 -7.79
CA PRO A 66 1.40 5.82 -8.26
C PRO A 66 1.85 6.97 -7.35
N THR A 67 2.16 8.12 -7.95
CA THR A 67 2.81 9.23 -7.23
C THR A 67 2.03 9.73 -6.02
N GLU A 68 0.70 9.70 -6.09
CA GLU A 68 -0.18 10.06 -4.98
C GLU A 68 -0.03 9.16 -3.73
N PHE A 69 0.48 7.93 -3.88
CA PHE A 69 0.64 6.98 -2.78
C PHE A 69 2.07 6.86 -2.24
N GLY A 70 3.07 7.55 -2.82
CA GLY A 70 4.46 7.39 -2.34
C GLY A 70 4.64 7.75 -0.86
N GLN A 71 4.05 8.85 -0.41
CA GLN A 71 4.05 9.22 1.02
C GLN A 71 3.23 8.24 1.88
N TYR A 72 2.15 7.67 1.32
CA TYR A 72 1.31 6.70 2.02
C TYR A 72 2.08 5.41 2.34
N TYR A 73 3.05 5.00 1.54
CA TYR A 73 3.94 3.88 1.86
C TYR A 73 5.21 4.31 2.63
N GLY A 74 5.35 5.61 2.93
CA GLY A 74 6.48 6.16 3.68
C GLY A 74 7.74 6.40 2.85
N PHE A 75 7.59 6.56 1.53
CA PHE A 75 8.70 6.86 0.64
C PHE A 75 8.80 8.36 0.35
N LYS A 76 10.02 8.87 0.41
CA LYS A 76 10.34 10.20 -0.13
C LYS A 76 10.48 10.05 -1.65
N ILE A 77 9.64 10.76 -2.39
CA ILE A 77 9.68 10.78 -3.84
C ILE A 77 10.72 11.83 -4.23
N ASP A 78 11.91 11.38 -4.61
CA ASP A 78 13.03 12.28 -4.90
C ASP A 78 12.97 12.86 -6.32
N HIS A 79 12.36 12.15 -7.28
CA HIS A 79 12.20 12.64 -8.66
C HIS A 79 10.87 12.17 -9.29
N LYS A 80 10.02 13.13 -9.69
CA LYS A 80 8.85 12.89 -10.54
C LYS A 80 9.30 12.80 -12.01
N ALA A 81 9.72 11.62 -12.44
CA ALA A 81 9.89 11.32 -13.86
C ALA A 81 8.78 10.35 -14.24
N ASN A 82 7.71 10.89 -14.86
CA ASN A 82 6.45 10.20 -15.18
C ASN A 82 5.59 9.92 -13.93
N ASP A 83 4.28 9.71 -14.11
CA ASP A 83 3.29 9.55 -13.01
C ASP A 83 3.55 8.35 -12.07
N ILE A 84 4.59 7.57 -12.36
CA ILE A 84 4.97 6.34 -11.69
C ILE A 84 6.33 6.53 -11.01
N ASN A 85 6.41 6.27 -9.70
CA ASN A 85 7.69 6.26 -9.01
C ASN A 85 8.26 4.85 -8.93
N VAL A 86 9.48 4.69 -9.44
CA VAL A 86 10.28 3.48 -9.23
C VAL A 86 11.11 3.68 -7.97
N ILE A 87 10.84 2.89 -6.93
CA ILE A 87 11.60 2.93 -5.68
C ILE A 87 12.43 1.66 -5.59
N SER A 88 13.75 1.81 -5.56
CA SER A 88 14.69 0.71 -5.33
C SER A 88 15.22 0.75 -3.89
N ARG A 89 15.23 -0.39 -3.20
CA ARG A 89 15.70 -0.53 -1.83
C ARG A 89 16.61 -1.74 -1.66
N PRO A 90 17.63 -1.66 -0.80
CA PRO A 90 18.48 -2.81 -0.47
C PRO A 90 17.69 -3.85 0.34
N ILE A 91 18.09 -5.11 0.19
CA ILE A 91 17.44 -6.26 0.84
C ILE A 91 17.37 -6.18 2.36
N SER A 92 18.34 -5.56 3.01
CA SER A 92 18.35 -5.39 4.46
C SER A 92 17.11 -4.66 4.99
N SER A 93 16.40 -3.92 4.13
CA SER A 93 15.15 -3.20 4.44
C SER A 93 13.88 -3.86 3.86
N ILE A 94 14.00 -5.02 3.19
CA ILE A 94 12.87 -5.67 2.50
C ILE A 94 11.81 -6.14 3.48
N SER A 95 12.16 -6.77 4.61
CA SER A 95 11.17 -7.26 5.56
C SER A 95 10.23 -6.14 6.07
N GLU A 96 10.81 -5.01 6.47
CA GLU A 96 10.03 -3.85 6.92
C GLU A 96 9.20 -3.26 5.77
N THR A 97 9.80 -3.10 4.59
CA THR A 97 9.13 -2.50 3.43
C THR A 97 7.99 -3.39 2.95
N MET A 98 8.19 -4.71 2.91
CA MET A 98 7.18 -5.68 2.53
C MET A 98 6.04 -5.78 3.55
N SER A 99 6.34 -5.70 4.85
CA SER A 99 5.28 -5.61 5.86
C SER A 99 4.40 -4.38 5.60
N ARG A 100 5.00 -3.23 5.31
CA ARG A 100 4.24 -2.01 5.00
C ARG A 100 3.42 -2.16 3.72
N ILE A 101 3.98 -2.78 2.68
CA ILE A 101 3.26 -3.02 1.42
C ILE A 101 2.09 -3.97 1.67
N ALA A 102 2.31 -5.10 2.34
CA ALA A 102 1.28 -6.07 2.64
C ALA A 102 0.14 -5.49 3.49
N ASP A 103 0.45 -4.61 4.44
CA ASP A 103 -0.56 -3.98 5.28
C ASP A 103 -1.41 -2.93 4.53
N ARG A 104 -0.85 -2.33 3.48
CA ARG A 104 -1.37 -1.10 2.84
C ARG A 104 -1.78 -1.26 1.39
N CYS A 105 -1.48 -2.39 0.77
CA CYS A 105 -1.85 -2.72 -0.59
C CYS A 105 -3.03 -3.70 -0.61
N SER A 106 -3.95 -3.55 -1.55
CA SER A 106 -5.02 -4.54 -1.77
C SER A 106 -4.50 -5.75 -2.55
N ARG A 107 -3.73 -5.50 -3.61
CA ARG A 107 -3.20 -6.51 -4.53
C ARG A 107 -1.99 -6.00 -5.30
N ILE A 108 -1.16 -6.94 -5.76
CA ILE A 108 -0.03 -6.68 -6.65
C ILE A 108 -0.42 -7.12 -8.06
N GLN A 109 -0.37 -6.19 -9.02
CA GLN A 109 -0.76 -6.45 -10.40
C GLN A 109 0.32 -7.21 -11.17
N CYS A 110 1.61 -6.93 -10.90
CA CYS A 110 2.71 -7.61 -11.54
C CYS A 110 3.82 -7.87 -10.52
N LEU A 111 4.26 -9.13 -10.43
CA LEU A 111 5.35 -9.58 -9.60
C LEU A 111 6.45 -10.18 -10.47
N GLU A 112 7.65 -9.62 -10.41
CA GLU A 112 8.84 -10.15 -11.07
C GLU A 112 9.83 -10.69 -10.04
N LEU A 113 10.29 -11.92 -10.28
CA LEU A 113 11.30 -12.58 -9.46
C LEU A 113 12.50 -12.92 -10.34
N SER A 114 13.60 -12.18 -10.15
CA SER A 114 14.91 -12.50 -10.73
C SER A 114 15.71 -13.23 -9.66
N LEU A 115 15.77 -14.56 -9.80
CA LEU A 115 16.46 -15.46 -8.89
C LEU A 115 17.72 -16.00 -9.53
N ASP A 116 18.84 -15.83 -8.83
CA ASP A 116 20.07 -16.56 -9.05
C ASP A 116 20.02 -17.84 -8.19
N GLY A 117 20.52 -18.95 -8.72
CA GLY A 117 20.22 -20.32 -8.27
C GLY A 117 20.58 -20.64 -6.81
N ASP A 118 21.36 -19.78 -6.14
CA ASP A 118 21.96 -20.06 -4.84
C ASP A 118 21.23 -19.43 -3.63
N SER A 119 20.11 -18.73 -3.84
CA SER A 119 19.52 -17.88 -2.80
C SER A 119 18.32 -18.50 -2.08
N ILE A 120 18.53 -19.65 -1.39
CA ILE A 120 17.48 -20.34 -0.61
C ILE A 120 16.84 -19.40 0.43
N GLU A 121 17.64 -18.56 1.08
CA GLU A 121 17.18 -17.61 2.10
C GLU A 121 16.25 -16.52 1.51
N TYR A 122 16.50 -16.12 0.28
CA TYR A 122 15.75 -15.09 -0.44
C TYR A 122 14.36 -15.58 -0.84
N ASN A 123 14.28 -16.82 -1.30
CA ASN A 123 13.00 -17.49 -1.60
C ASN A 123 12.11 -17.57 -0.36
N ARG A 124 12.69 -17.83 0.83
CA ARG A 124 11.94 -17.89 2.08
C ARG A 124 11.33 -16.53 2.45
N LEU A 125 12.14 -15.46 2.43
CA LEU A 125 11.70 -14.11 2.78
C LEU A 125 10.62 -13.59 1.82
N ILE A 126 10.79 -13.86 0.52
CA ILE A 126 9.82 -13.48 -0.50
C ILE A 126 8.53 -14.27 -0.31
N SER A 127 8.61 -15.59 -0.15
CA SER A 127 7.42 -16.43 0.06
C SER A 127 6.61 -16.00 1.29
N GLU A 128 7.28 -15.70 2.41
CA GLU A 128 6.63 -15.20 3.62
C GLU A 128 5.93 -13.84 3.36
N ALA A 129 6.59 -12.94 2.66
CA ALA A 129 6.04 -11.63 2.33
C ALA A 129 4.85 -11.71 1.37
N LEU A 130 4.93 -12.55 0.34
CA LEU A 130 3.89 -12.73 -0.66
C LEU A 130 2.67 -13.48 -0.11
N SER A 131 2.83 -14.34 0.91
CA SER A 131 1.70 -15.05 1.54
C SER A 131 0.60 -14.13 2.11
N LYS A 132 0.90 -12.84 2.29
CA LYS A 132 0.00 -11.84 2.87
C LYS A 132 -0.69 -10.95 1.82
N VAL A 133 -0.36 -11.11 0.54
CA VAL A 133 -0.83 -10.21 -0.53
C VAL A 133 -1.47 -11.01 -1.66
N HIS A 134 -2.60 -10.52 -2.17
CA HIS A 134 -3.21 -11.08 -3.36
C HIS A 134 -2.41 -10.71 -4.60
N ILE A 135 -2.11 -11.69 -5.46
CA ILE A 135 -1.35 -11.53 -6.70
C ILE A 135 -2.27 -11.91 -7.85
N ASP A 136 -2.42 -11.01 -8.83
CA ASP A 136 -3.15 -11.33 -10.07
C ASP A 136 -2.20 -12.11 -10.99
N GLU A 137 -2.59 -13.33 -11.42
CA GLU A 137 -1.86 -14.16 -12.39
C GLU A 137 -2.17 -13.77 -13.85
#